data_AF-A0A0D5MGT9-F1
#
_entry.id   AF-A0A0D5MGT9-F1
#
_cell.length_a   1.000
_cell.length_b   1.000
_cell.length_c   1.000
_cell.angle_alpha   90.00
_cell.angle_beta   90.00
_cell.angle_gamma   90.00
#
_symmetry.space_group_name_H-M   'P 1'
#
loop_
_entity.id
_entity.type
_entity.pdbx_description
1 polymer ?
#
loop_
_entity_poly.entity_id
_entity_poly.type
_entity_poly.pdbx_seq_one_letter_code
_entity_poly.pdbx_strand_id
1 'polypeptide(L)'
;MKVKTRQQGNSVVLTVPKTLNVPVDAEFSVDLKKNGDLVYKRVRDNGYDLWSDPSYDDYDYETEIKREYKELGYNPRELEPKGKERI
;
A
#
# COMPACT_ATOMS: atom_id res chain seq x y z
N MET A 1 26.46 12.26 -15.81
CA MET A 1 26.47 12.48 -14.34
C MET A 1 27.06 11.25 -13.67
N LYS A 2 27.97 11.39 -12.70
CA LYS A 2 28.60 10.26 -12.00
C LYS A 2 28.38 10.43 -10.50
N VAL A 3 27.92 9.40 -9.82
CA VAL A 3 27.72 9.37 -8.36
C VAL A 3 28.54 8.24 -7.77
N LYS A 4 29.00 8.41 -6.54
CA LYS A 4 29.74 7.38 -5.80
C LYS A 4 28.86 6.82 -4.69
N THR A 5 29.00 5.52 -4.43
CA THR A 5 28.40 4.88 -3.26
C THR A 5 29.13 5.33 -1.99
N ARG A 6 28.41 5.32 -0.87
CA ARG A 6 28.96 5.61 0.46
C ARG A 6 28.46 4.59 1.48
N GLN A 7 29.30 4.25 2.45
CA GLN A 7 28.87 3.46 3.60
C GLN A 7 28.14 4.38 4.59
N GLN A 8 26.97 3.97 5.06
CA GLN A 8 26.21 4.64 6.10
C GLN A 8 25.67 3.60 7.07
N GLY A 9 26.26 3.54 8.27
CA GLY A 9 26.03 2.44 9.21
C GLY A 9 26.37 1.10 8.56
N ASN A 10 25.41 0.16 8.59
CA ASN A 10 25.56 -1.17 8.00
C ASN A 10 25.10 -1.26 6.54
N SER A 11 24.80 -0.13 5.88
CA SER A 11 24.25 -0.10 4.53
C SER A 11 25.12 0.70 3.55
N VAL A 12 25.01 0.38 2.26
CA VAL A 12 25.59 1.15 1.16
C VAL A 12 24.50 2.03 0.55
N VAL A 13 24.78 3.33 0.42
CA VAL A 13 23.82 4.33 -0.07
C VAL A 13 24.32 4.94 -1.38
N LEU A 14 23.42 5.11 -2.35
CA LEU A 14 23.64 5.84 -3.59
C LEU A 14 22.96 7.22 -3.48
N THR A 15 23.72 8.30 -3.62
CA THR A 15 23.17 9.66 -3.55
C THR A 15 22.44 10.00 -4.85
N VAL A 16 21.16 10.36 -4.76
CA VAL A 16 20.37 10.88 -5.89
C VAL A 16 20.57 12.40 -5.98
N PRO A 17 21.09 12.93 -7.11
CA PRO A 17 21.29 14.38 -7.27
C PRO A 17 19.96 15.13 -7.33
N LYS A 18 19.92 16.33 -6.71
CA LYS A 18 18.72 17.18 -6.65
C LYS A 18 18.14 17.53 -8.02
N THR A 19 18.98 17.56 -9.06
CA THR A 19 18.58 17.83 -10.45
C THR A 19 17.57 16.82 -11.01
N LEU A 20 17.45 15.64 -10.40
CA LEU A 20 16.48 14.61 -10.80
C LEU A 20 15.09 14.80 -10.18
N ASN A 21 14.89 15.79 -9.30
CA ASN A 21 13.60 16.11 -8.66
C ASN A 21 12.87 14.89 -8.04
N VAL A 22 13.62 13.92 -7.52
CA VAL A 22 13.03 12.81 -6.77
C VAL A 22 12.61 13.33 -5.39
N PRO A 23 11.33 13.17 -4.98
CA PRO A 23 10.87 13.63 -3.67
C PRO A 23 11.54 12.83 -2.54
N VAL A 24 11.66 13.47 -1.38
CA VAL A 24 12.09 12.82 -0.15
C VAL A 24 11.05 11.74 0.21
N ASP A 25 11.50 10.63 0.82
CA ASP A 25 10.68 9.48 1.22
C ASP A 25 10.02 8.69 0.07
N ALA A 26 10.48 8.87 -1.16
CA ALA A 26 10.05 8.03 -2.27
C ALA A 26 10.62 6.60 -2.17
N GLU A 27 9.75 5.61 -2.31
CA GLU A 27 10.13 4.20 -2.30
C GLU A 27 10.49 3.67 -3.70
N PHE A 28 11.50 2.80 -3.74
CA PHE A 28 11.99 2.17 -4.97
C PHE A 28 12.27 0.69 -4.75
N SER A 29 11.84 -0.14 -5.70
CA SER A 29 12.27 -1.54 -5.76
C SER A 29 13.62 -1.61 -6.48
N VAL A 30 14.49 -2.52 -6.03
CA VAL A 30 15.85 -2.68 -6.55
C VAL A 30 15.99 -4.05 -7.20
N ASP A 31 16.25 -4.07 -8.50
CA ASP A 31 16.55 -5.30 -9.24
C ASP A 31 18.03 -5.32 -9.65
N LEU A 32 18.71 -6.43 -9.39
CA LEU A 32 20.06 -6.68 -9.90
C LEU A 32 19.97 -7.46 -11.22
N LYS A 33 20.37 -6.83 -12.32
CA LYS A 33 20.46 -7.50 -13.62
C LYS A 33 21.67 -8.43 -13.69
N LYS A 34 21.62 -9.41 -14.60
CA LYS A 34 22.70 -10.40 -14.81
C LYS A 34 24.06 -9.79 -15.16
N ASN A 35 24.07 -8.56 -15.67
CA ASN A 35 25.28 -7.81 -16.01
C ASN A 35 25.86 -7.01 -14.82
N GLY A 36 25.25 -7.10 -13.64
CA GLY A 36 25.68 -6.36 -12.44
C GLY A 36 25.06 -4.97 -12.31
N ASP A 37 24.20 -4.55 -13.24
CA ASP A 37 23.52 -3.26 -13.13
C ASP A 37 22.40 -3.31 -12.09
N LEU A 38 22.36 -2.29 -11.24
CA LEU A 38 21.26 -2.02 -10.33
C LEU A 38 20.20 -1.16 -11.04
N VAL A 39 18.97 -1.65 -11.07
CA VAL A 39 17.83 -0.91 -11.61
C VAL A 39 16.87 -0.59 -10.48
N TYR A 40 16.69 0.72 -10.25
CA TYR A 40 15.72 1.25 -9.29
C TYR A 40 14.42 1.59 -10.03
N LYS A 41 13.32 0.96 -9.64
CA LYS A 41 11.99 1.27 -10.18
C LYS A 41 11.17 1.91 -9.08
N ARG A 42 10.49 3.02 -9.38
CA ARG A 42 9.64 3.69 -8.40
C ARG A 42 8.51 2.74 -8.00
N VAL A 43 8.37 2.48 -6.71
CA VAL A 43 7.17 1.86 -6.19
C VAL A 43 6.12 2.95 -6.20
N ARG A 44 5.17 2.84 -7.13
CA ARG A 44 3.94 3.60 -6.99
C ARG A 44 3.16 2.87 -5.93
N ASP A 45 2.79 3.60 -4.90
CA ASP A 45 1.79 3.15 -3.95
C ASP A 45 0.46 3.14 -4.72
N ASN A 46 0.28 2.12 -5.57
CA ASN A 46 -1.01 1.73 -6.06
C ASN A 46 -1.65 0.97 -4.90
N GLY A 47 -1.94 1.70 -3.82
CA GLY A 47 -2.78 1.19 -2.75
C GLY A 47 -3.98 0.55 -3.42
N TYR A 48 -4.32 -0.66 -2.99
CA TYR A 48 -5.40 -1.42 -3.60
C TYR A 48 -6.65 -0.53 -3.67
N ASP A 49 -6.99 -0.08 -4.87
CA ASP A 49 -8.11 0.80 -5.09
C ASP A 49 -9.33 -0.08 -5.33
N LEU A 50 -10.09 -0.24 -4.26
CA LEU A 50 -11.30 -1.05 -4.21
C LEU A 50 -12.33 -0.60 -5.26
N TRP A 51 -12.28 0.66 -5.71
CA TRP A 51 -13.18 1.22 -6.73
C TRP A 51 -12.70 0.97 -8.17
N SER A 52 -11.47 0.47 -8.34
CA SER A 52 -10.89 0.13 -9.64
C SER A 52 -10.90 -1.38 -9.93
N ASP A 53 -11.27 -2.20 -8.95
CA ASP A 53 -11.28 -3.65 -9.07
C ASP A 53 -12.62 -4.14 -9.66
N PRO A 54 -12.61 -4.69 -10.90
CA PRO A 54 -13.82 -5.15 -11.56
C PRO A 54 -14.52 -6.29 -10.84
N SER A 55 -13.85 -6.98 -9.91
CA SER A 55 -14.51 -8.02 -9.10
C SER A 55 -15.62 -7.46 -8.22
N TYR A 56 -15.63 -6.14 -7.99
CA TYR A 56 -16.63 -5.47 -7.17
C TYR A 56 -17.73 -4.77 -7.98
N ASP A 57 -17.63 -4.70 -9.32
CA ASP A 57 -18.61 -4.01 -10.17
C ASP A 57 -20.03 -4.62 -10.05
N ASP A 58 -20.09 -5.95 -9.99
CA ASP A 58 -21.34 -6.72 -9.87
C ASP A 58 -21.47 -7.41 -8.50
N TYR A 59 -20.80 -6.89 -7.47
CA TYR A 59 -20.81 -7.52 -6.15
C TYR A 59 -22.20 -7.44 -5.48
N ASP A 60 -22.76 -8.60 -5.15
CA ASP A 60 -24.05 -8.69 -4.46
C ASP A 60 -23.88 -8.47 -2.95
N TYR A 61 -23.91 -7.20 -2.56
CA TYR A 61 -23.84 -6.78 -1.16
C TYR A 61 -24.97 -7.34 -0.29
N GLU A 62 -26.16 -7.57 -0.85
CA GLU A 62 -27.30 -8.11 -0.12
C GLU A 62 -27.06 -9.57 0.29
N THR A 63 -26.48 -10.36 -0.61
CA THR A 63 -26.10 -11.74 -0.31
C THR A 63 -24.99 -11.78 0.75
N GLU A 64 -24.01 -10.90 0.67
CA GLU A 64 -22.92 -10.86 1.65
C GLU A 64 -23.42 -10.44 3.04
N ILE A 65 -24.28 -9.43 3.12
CA ILE A 65 -24.90 -9.00 4.38
C ILE A 65 -25.72 -10.13 5.02
N LYS A 66 -26.48 -10.88 4.22
CA LYS A 66 -27.24 -12.04 4.71
C LYS A 66 -26.33 -13.16 5.21
N ARG A 67 -25.19 -13.38 4.54
CA ARG A 67 -24.16 -14.32 5.01
C ARG A 67 -23.61 -13.87 6.36
N GLU A 68 -23.22 -12.60 6.47
CA GLU A 68 -22.70 -12.02 7.71
C GLU A 68 -23.67 -12.22 8.87
N TYR A 69 -24.96 -11.90 8.70
CA TYR A 69 -25.97 -12.11 9.74
C TYR A 69 -26.10 -13.58 10.16
N LYS A 70 -26.01 -14.49 9.20
CA LYS A 70 -26.07 -15.93 9.46
C LYS A 70 -24.85 -16.42 10.23
N GLU A 71 -23.66 -15.91 9.90
CA GLU A 71 -22.40 -16.25 10.57
C GLU A 71 -22.32 -15.69 11.99
N LEU A 72 -22.74 -14.44 12.17
CA LEU A 72 -22.77 -13.79 13.48
C LEU A 72 -23.89 -14.32 14.37
N GLY A 73 -24.98 -14.85 13.78
CA GLY A 73 -26.14 -15.34 14.50
C GLY A 73 -27.03 -14.23 15.08
N TYR A 74 -26.76 -12.97 14.75
CA TYR A 74 -27.54 -11.79 15.10
C TYR A 74 -27.35 -10.71 14.03
N ASN A 75 -28.24 -9.72 13.98
CA ASN A 75 -28.07 -8.53 13.13
C ASN A 75 -27.34 -7.43 13.91
N PRO A 76 -26.08 -7.09 13.57
CA PRO A 76 -25.32 -6.06 14.29
C PRO A 76 -25.95 -4.67 14.20
N ARG A 77 -26.74 -4.41 13.15
CA ARG A 77 -27.39 -3.11 12.90
C ARG A 77 -28.62 -2.88 13.78
N GLU A 78 -29.15 -3.93 14.40
CA GLU A 78 -30.26 -3.85 15.36
C GLU A 78 -29.79 -3.70 16.81
N LEU A 79 -28.48 -3.82 17.06
CA LEU A 79 -27.93 -3.63 18.38
C LEU A 79 -27.92 -2.15 18.75
N GLU A 80 -28.37 -1.84 19.96
CA GLU A 80 -28.17 -0.50 20.52
C GLU A 80 -26.66 -0.22 20.60
N PRO A 81 -26.20 0.91 20.04
CA PRO A 81 -24.79 1.25 20.06
C PRO A 81 -24.32 1.41 21.51
N LYS A 82 -23.46 0.51 21.97
CA LYS A 82 -22.82 0.62 23.30
C LYS A 82 -21.62 1.56 23.23
N GLY A 83 -21.90 2.84 23.06
CA GLY A 83 -20.91 3.92 23.19
C GLY A 83 -21.36 4.91 24.26
N LYS A 84 -20.58 5.08 25.33
CA LYS A 84 -20.67 6.30 26.14
C LYS A 84 -19.83 7.36 25.44
N GLU A 85 -20.47 8.31 24.77
CA GLU A 85 -19.78 9.57 24.50
C GLU A 85 -19.38 10.16 25.86
N ARG A 86 -18.06 10.36 26.04
CA ARG A 86 -17.57 11.25 27.09
C ARG A 86 -17.85 12.67 26.59
N ILE A 87 -18.93 13.28 27.09
CA ILE A 87 -19.14 14.73 27.04
C ILE A 87 -18.18 15.38 28.05
#